data_AF-A0A2E2E001-F1
#
_entry.id   AF-A0A2E2E001-F1
#
_cell.length_a   1.000
_cell.length_b   1.000
_cell.length_c   1.000
_cell.angle_alpha   90.00
_cell.angle_beta   90.00
_cell.angle_gamma   90.00
#
_symmetry.space_group_name_H-M   'P 1'
#
loop_
_entity.id
_entity.type
_entity.pdbx_description
1 polymer ?
#
loop_
_entity_poly.entity_id
_entity_poly.type
_entity_poly.pdbx_seq_one_letter_code
_entity_poly.pdbx_strand_id
1 'polypeptide(L)'
;MTVPIVSSALDVALWFFDQSRRDDLHLPAQKLQRLLWITQALYAAENHGRMFMPATFVAEETGPTEPTVFHAFEDSRPPIMMRKLVPVADNFLNRIWRKYGHHSADYLNRMMTHNEVYRRAYRKEAGTVIPFERIAQHFTQKPEPKSQVKTSDGRILRKWMPSAKPALRQG
;
A
#
# COMPACT_ATOMS: atom_id res chain seq x y z
N MET A 1 -10.17 3.85 -16.63
CA MET A 1 -8.72 3.86 -16.36
C MET A 1 -8.37 5.18 -15.70
N THR A 2 -7.72 5.15 -14.53
CA THR A 2 -7.32 6.40 -13.83
C THR A 2 -5.90 6.76 -14.24
N VAL A 3 -5.65 8.04 -14.52
CA VAL A 3 -4.30 8.53 -14.83
C VAL A 3 -3.49 8.57 -13.52
N PRO A 4 -2.33 7.91 -13.44
CA PRO A 4 -1.46 7.98 -12.26
C PRO A 4 -0.98 9.41 -11.98
N ILE A 5 -0.71 9.77 -10.72
CA ILE A 5 -0.17 11.09 -10.38
C ILE A 5 1.31 11.24 -10.79
N VAL A 6 2.08 10.14 -10.75
CA VAL A 6 3.46 10.07 -11.24
C VAL A 6 3.51 9.18 -12.48
N SER A 7 4.25 9.58 -13.50
CA SER A 7 4.29 8.85 -14.79
C SER A 7 5.17 7.60 -14.81
N SER A 8 5.92 7.29 -13.74
CA SER A 8 6.74 6.08 -13.64
C SER A 8 6.97 5.67 -12.19
N ALA A 9 6.94 4.35 -11.93
CA ALA A 9 7.33 3.78 -10.65
C ALA A 9 8.83 3.96 -10.35
N LEU A 10 9.68 4.04 -11.38
CA LEU A 10 11.11 4.31 -11.23
C LEU A 10 11.36 5.71 -10.63
N ASP A 11 10.59 6.73 -11.03
CA ASP A 11 10.75 8.07 -10.45
C ASP A 11 10.42 8.07 -8.95
N VAL A 12 9.41 7.30 -8.54
CA VAL A 12 9.06 7.13 -7.11
C VAL A 12 10.16 6.36 -6.37
N ALA A 13 10.73 5.34 -6.99
CA ALA A 13 11.79 4.54 -6.41
C ALA A 13 13.08 5.35 -6.22
N LEU A 14 13.48 6.11 -7.25
CA LEU A 14 14.60 7.04 -7.20
C LEU A 14 14.39 8.10 -6.12
N TRP A 15 13.16 8.61 -5.96
CA TRP A 15 12.83 9.56 -4.91
C TRP A 15 13.13 8.98 -3.51
N PHE A 16 12.68 7.75 -3.23
CA PHE A 16 12.94 7.11 -1.93
C PHE A 16 14.42 6.84 -1.70
N PHE A 17 15.14 6.43 -2.74
CA PHE A 17 16.58 6.19 -2.64
C PHE A 17 17.36 7.49 -2.42
N ASP A 18 17.01 8.57 -3.11
CA ASP A 18 17.63 9.88 -2.93
C ASP A 18 17.31 10.42 -1.53
N GLN A 19 16.10 10.19 -1.03
CA GLN A 19 15.75 10.57 0.33
C GLN A 19 16.50 9.75 1.38
N SER A 20 16.69 8.46 1.19
CA SER A 20 17.46 7.63 2.12
C SER A 20 18.93 8.09 2.19
N ARG A 21 19.52 8.48 1.06
CA ARG A 21 20.87 9.04 1.01
C ARG A 21 20.99 10.37 1.75
N ARG A 22 19.98 11.25 1.63
CA ARG A 22 19.95 12.54 2.37
C ARG A 22 19.93 12.34 3.88
N ASP A 23 19.25 11.29 4.33
CA ASP A 23 19.09 10.96 5.75
C ASP A 23 20.15 9.97 6.26
N ASP A 24 21.17 9.63 5.44
CA ASP A 24 22.22 8.65 5.72
C ASP A 24 21.68 7.26 6.15
N LEU A 25 20.57 6.86 5.53
CA LEU A 25 19.92 5.58 5.74
C LEU A 25 20.17 4.64 4.55
N HIS A 26 20.60 3.42 4.87
CA HIS A 26 20.62 2.34 3.90
C HIS A 26 19.19 1.92 3.51
N LEU A 27 18.94 1.81 2.21
CA LEU A 27 17.67 1.38 1.64
C LEU A 27 17.84 0.14 0.76
N PRO A 28 17.70 -1.07 1.32
CA PRO A 28 17.70 -2.30 0.52
C PRO A 28 16.52 -2.35 -0.46
N ALA A 29 16.71 -3.00 -1.61
CA ALA A 29 15.68 -3.18 -2.64
C ALA A 29 14.37 -3.73 -2.06
N GLN A 30 14.45 -4.69 -1.14
CA GLN A 30 13.27 -5.29 -0.51
C GLN A 30 12.47 -4.30 0.35
N LYS A 31 13.15 -3.41 1.09
CA LYS A 31 12.49 -2.34 1.85
C LYS A 31 11.83 -1.33 0.91
N LEU A 32 12.51 -0.98 -0.18
CA LEU A 32 11.99 -0.12 -1.22
C LEU A 32 10.68 -0.66 -1.81
N GLN A 33 10.58 -1.98 -2.07
CA GLN A 33 9.33 -2.59 -2.54
C GLN A 33 8.15 -2.38 -1.58
N ARG A 34 8.40 -2.41 -0.27
CA ARG A 34 7.34 -2.16 0.72
C ARG A 34 6.92 -0.70 0.75
N LEU A 35 7.87 0.24 0.62
CA LEU A 35 7.54 1.66 0.51
C LEU A 35 6.71 1.95 -0.74
N LEU A 36 7.04 1.34 -1.88
CA LEU A 36 6.29 1.47 -3.13
C LEU A 36 4.86 0.93 -2.98
N TRP A 37 4.70 -0.26 -2.43
CA TRP A 37 3.38 -0.83 -2.18
C TRP A 37 2.54 0.02 -1.22
N ILE A 38 3.13 0.46 -0.08
CA ILE A 38 2.45 1.30 0.92
C ILE A 38 2.00 2.61 0.28
N THR A 39 2.86 3.23 -0.54
CA THR A 39 2.55 4.46 -1.26
C THR A 39 1.33 4.26 -2.15
N GLN A 40 1.32 3.19 -2.96
CA GLN A 40 0.22 2.88 -3.86
C GLN A 40 -1.09 2.64 -3.11
N ALA A 41 -1.04 1.83 -2.05
CA ALA A 41 -2.19 1.45 -1.24
C ALA A 41 -2.80 2.64 -0.47
N LEU A 42 -1.97 3.41 0.24
CA LEU A 42 -2.43 4.54 1.03
C LEU A 42 -2.92 5.68 0.15
N TYR A 43 -2.27 5.93 -0.99
CA TYR A 43 -2.76 6.94 -1.92
C TYR A 43 -4.14 6.57 -2.46
N ALA A 44 -4.34 5.30 -2.84
CA ALA A 44 -5.66 4.82 -3.26
C ALA A 44 -6.71 4.97 -2.14
N ALA A 45 -6.36 4.67 -0.89
CA ALA A 45 -7.24 4.85 0.27
C ALA A 45 -7.69 6.32 0.44
N GLU A 46 -6.73 7.25 0.36
CA GLU A 46 -6.95 8.67 0.63
C GLU A 46 -7.54 9.44 -0.57
N ASN A 47 -7.43 8.90 -1.79
CA ASN A 47 -7.80 9.58 -3.03
C ASN A 47 -8.83 8.80 -3.84
N HIS A 48 -9.82 8.20 -3.17
CA HIS A 48 -10.97 7.54 -3.81
C HIS A 48 -10.59 6.48 -4.86
N GLY A 49 -9.57 5.67 -4.56
CA GLY A 49 -9.11 4.60 -5.42
C GLY A 49 -8.24 5.05 -6.60
N ARG A 50 -7.75 6.30 -6.61
CA ARG A 50 -6.84 6.78 -7.65
C ARG A 50 -5.45 6.13 -7.54
N MET A 51 -4.81 5.96 -8.70
CA MET A 51 -3.48 5.36 -8.82
C MET A 51 -2.38 6.39 -8.51
N PHE A 52 -1.37 6.01 -7.71
CA PHE A 52 -0.20 6.89 -7.48
C PHE A 52 0.79 6.79 -8.62
N MET A 53 1.29 5.58 -8.90
CA MET A 53 2.25 5.31 -9.97
C MET A 53 1.77 4.14 -10.84
N PRO A 54 2.16 4.08 -12.12
CA PRO A 54 1.91 2.93 -12.97
C PRO A 54 2.86 1.81 -12.56
N ALA A 55 2.40 0.91 -11.68
CA ALA A 55 3.17 -0.20 -11.16
C ALA A 55 2.37 -1.51 -11.22
N THR A 56 3.05 -2.61 -11.57
CA THR A 56 2.51 -3.96 -11.53
C THR A 56 3.15 -4.71 -10.38
N PHE A 57 2.38 -4.93 -9.31
CA PHE A 57 2.86 -5.72 -8.19
C PHE A 57 2.54 -7.19 -8.37
N VAL A 58 3.48 -8.06 -8.04
CA VAL A 58 3.31 -9.51 -7.93
C VAL A 58 3.45 -9.95 -6.48
N ALA A 59 2.80 -11.06 -6.12
CA ALA A 59 2.90 -11.63 -4.78
C ALA A 59 4.13 -12.56 -4.70
N GLU A 60 5.20 -12.09 -4.08
CA GLU A 60 6.39 -12.91 -3.78
C GLU A 60 6.40 -13.38 -2.33
N GLU A 61 7.22 -14.38 -2.01
CA GLU A 61 7.36 -14.95 -0.65
C GLU A 61 7.54 -13.88 0.43
N THR A 62 8.36 -12.87 0.13
CA THR A 62 8.71 -11.82 1.09
C THR A 62 7.69 -10.68 1.16
N GLY A 63 6.70 -10.66 0.27
CA GLY A 63 5.67 -9.64 0.14
C GLY A 63 5.46 -9.14 -1.29
N PRO A 64 4.58 -8.13 -1.49
CA PRO A 64 4.31 -7.57 -2.81
C PRO A 64 5.51 -6.87 -3.43
N THR A 65 5.87 -7.22 -4.66
CA THR A 65 7.06 -6.71 -5.36
C THR A 65 6.66 -6.17 -6.73
N GLU A 66 7.15 -5.00 -7.10
CA GLU A 66 7.16 -4.52 -8.48
C GLU A 66 8.47 -5.03 -9.13
N PRO A 67 8.39 -6.02 -10.05
CA PRO A 67 9.57 -6.75 -10.50
C PRO A 67 10.61 -5.88 -11.21
N THR A 68 10.15 -4.90 -11.99
CA THR A 68 11.03 -4.06 -12.82
C THR A 68 11.94 -3.19 -11.96
N VAL A 69 11.35 -2.51 -10.98
CA VAL A 69 12.03 -1.68 -10.00
C VAL A 69 12.85 -2.53 -9.06
N PHE A 70 12.39 -3.72 -8.67
CA PHE A 70 13.20 -4.61 -7.83
C PHE A 70 14.51 -4.95 -8.54
N HIS A 71 14.41 -5.48 -9.76
CA HIS A 71 15.56 -5.84 -10.57
C HIS A 71 16.49 -4.64 -10.84
N ALA A 72 15.94 -3.46 -11.15
CA ALA A 72 16.73 -2.26 -11.41
C ALA A 72 17.50 -1.72 -10.18
N PHE A 73 17.13 -2.14 -8.96
CA PHE A 73 17.69 -1.65 -7.69
C PHE A 73 18.34 -2.74 -6.83
N GLU A 74 18.45 -3.99 -7.33
CA GLU A 74 19.02 -5.12 -6.57
C GLU A 74 20.44 -4.81 -6.08
N ASP A 75 21.28 -4.26 -6.96
CA ASP A 75 22.68 -3.96 -6.63
C ASP A 75 22.89 -2.54 -6.10
N SER A 76 22.32 -1.55 -6.79
CA SER A 76 22.52 -0.14 -6.48
C SER A 76 21.46 0.75 -7.12
N ARG A 77 21.49 2.05 -6.79
CA ARG A 77 20.66 3.05 -7.49
C ARG A 77 21.03 3.06 -8.98
N PRO A 78 20.09 2.82 -9.91
CA PRO A 78 20.40 2.85 -11.32
C PRO A 78 20.82 4.28 -11.76
N PRO A 79 21.68 4.41 -12.78
CA PRO A 79 22.18 5.69 -13.28
C PRO A 79 21.13 6.42 -14.15
N ILE A 80 19.89 6.46 -13.67
CA ILE A 80 18.75 7.10 -14.33
C ILE A 80 18.49 8.45 -13.63
N MET A 81 18.24 9.48 -14.43
CA MET A 81 17.83 10.78 -13.93
C MET A 81 16.34 10.74 -13.55
N MET A 82 16.04 11.05 -12.30
CA MET A 82 14.67 11.18 -11.82
C MET A 82 14.03 12.43 -12.43
N ARG A 83 12.82 12.29 -12.96
CA ARG A 83 12.03 13.44 -13.41
C ARG A 83 11.50 14.23 -12.22
N LYS A 84 11.36 15.54 -12.37
CA LYS A 84 10.77 16.39 -11.34
C LYS A 84 9.33 15.94 -11.05
N LEU A 85 9.07 15.58 -9.80
CA LEU A 85 7.72 15.23 -9.35
C LEU A 85 6.85 16.48 -9.22
N VAL A 86 5.56 16.33 -9.47
CA VAL A 86 4.58 17.38 -9.15
C VAL A 86 4.49 17.56 -7.62
N PRO A 87 4.25 18.78 -7.11
CA PRO A 87 4.30 19.05 -5.66
C PRO A 87 3.41 18.14 -4.80
N VAL A 88 2.23 17.76 -5.31
CA VAL A 88 1.31 16.85 -4.62
C VAL A 88 1.94 15.47 -4.41
N ALA A 89 2.65 14.95 -5.41
CA ALA A 89 3.33 13.65 -5.32
C ALA A 89 4.52 13.73 -4.36
N ASP A 90 5.35 14.78 -4.47
CA ASP A 90 6.50 14.98 -3.59
C ASP A 90 6.09 15.12 -2.11
N ASN A 91 5.06 15.92 -1.82
CA ASN A 91 4.52 16.06 -0.46
C ASN A 91 3.97 14.74 0.08
N PHE A 92 3.30 13.94 -0.77
CA PHE A 92 2.78 12.64 -0.37
C PHE A 92 3.92 11.69 0.00
N LEU A 93 4.96 11.60 -0.83
CA LEU A 93 6.14 10.75 -0.58
C LEU A 93 6.89 11.18 0.67
N ASN A 94 7.05 12.49 0.91
CA ASN A 94 7.61 13.02 2.15
C ASN A 94 6.85 12.52 3.40
N ARG A 95 5.52 12.49 3.35
CA ARG A 95 4.70 11.95 4.45
C ARG A 95 4.87 10.45 4.63
N ILE A 96 4.95 9.68 3.54
CA ILE A 96 5.24 8.24 3.60
C ILE A 96 6.62 8.01 4.21
N TRP A 97 7.64 8.74 3.76
CA TRP A 97 9.00 8.60 4.27
C TRP A 97 9.11 8.92 5.76
N ARG A 98 8.54 10.05 6.21
CA ARG A 98 8.53 10.41 7.64
C ARG A 98 7.87 9.34 8.52
N LYS A 99 6.86 8.64 7.99
CA LYS A 99 6.12 7.62 8.74
C LYS A 99 6.77 6.24 8.69
N TYR A 100 7.39 5.86 7.57
CA TYR A 100 7.82 4.48 7.33
C TYR A 100 9.32 4.32 7.01
N GLY A 101 10.01 5.40 6.66
CA GLY A 101 11.41 5.41 6.21
C GLY A 101 12.39 4.89 7.26
N HIS A 102 12.11 5.10 8.55
CA HIS A 102 12.96 4.61 9.64
C HIS A 102 12.72 3.14 10.01
N HIS A 103 11.67 2.49 9.51
CA HIS A 103 11.39 1.10 9.83
C HIS A 103 12.28 0.14 9.02
N SER A 104 12.50 -1.06 9.57
CA SER A 104 13.22 -2.13 8.87
C SER A 104 12.35 -2.80 7.79
N ALA A 105 13.00 -3.48 6.84
CA ALA A 105 12.31 -4.30 5.84
C ALA A 105 11.37 -5.31 6.52
N ASP A 106 11.85 -6.03 7.53
CA ASP A 106 11.07 -7.05 8.26
C ASP A 106 9.82 -6.49 8.94
N TYR A 107 9.94 -5.30 9.54
CA TYR A 107 8.80 -4.64 10.16
C TYR A 107 7.72 -4.34 9.12
N LEU A 108 8.12 -3.76 7.98
CA LEU A 108 7.21 -3.46 6.89
C LEU A 108 6.65 -4.74 6.25
N ASN A 109 7.47 -5.78 6.09
CA ASN A 109 7.07 -7.10 5.58
C ASN A 109 5.94 -7.68 6.46
N ARG A 110 6.10 -7.69 7.78
CA ARG A 110 5.06 -8.16 8.70
C ARG A 110 3.76 -7.36 8.54
N MET A 111 3.82 -6.06 8.31
CA MET A 111 2.62 -5.26 8.05
C MET A 111 1.94 -5.68 6.74
N MET A 112 2.72 -6.04 5.70
CA MET A 112 2.20 -6.42 4.39
C MET A 112 1.69 -7.86 4.31
N THR A 113 2.33 -8.81 5.00
CA THR A 113 1.95 -10.23 4.92
C THR A 113 0.60 -10.53 5.58
N HIS A 114 0.10 -9.63 6.43
CA HIS A 114 -1.25 -9.71 6.98
C HIS A 114 -2.33 -9.11 6.05
N ASN A 115 -1.94 -8.51 4.92
CA ASN A 115 -2.87 -7.93 3.97
C ASN A 115 -3.59 -9.03 3.15
N GLU A 116 -4.92 -9.04 3.18
CA GLU A 116 -5.70 -10.07 2.49
C GLU A 116 -5.58 -10.02 0.95
N VAL A 117 -5.30 -8.85 0.36
CA VAL A 117 -5.08 -8.75 -1.10
C VAL A 117 -3.83 -9.51 -1.50
N TYR A 118 -2.72 -9.26 -0.80
CA TYR A 118 -1.47 -9.99 -0.99
C TYR A 118 -1.66 -11.48 -0.72
N ARG A 119 -2.21 -11.86 0.45
CA ARG A 119 -2.36 -13.27 0.84
C ARG A 119 -3.19 -14.07 -0.15
N ARG A 120 -4.23 -13.48 -0.74
CA ARG A 120 -5.07 -14.14 -1.75
C ARG A 120 -4.32 -14.38 -3.05
N ALA A 121 -3.49 -13.45 -3.48
CA ALA A 121 -2.64 -13.64 -4.66
C ALA A 121 -1.58 -14.71 -4.39
N TYR A 122 -0.85 -14.60 -3.28
CA TYR A 122 0.21 -15.55 -2.92
C TYR A 122 -0.30 -16.98 -2.74
N ARG A 123 -1.49 -17.17 -2.14
CA ARG A 123 -2.12 -18.50 -1.99
C ARG A 123 -2.45 -19.18 -3.32
N LYS A 124 -2.59 -18.43 -4.41
CA LYS A 124 -2.73 -19.03 -5.74
C LYS A 124 -1.37 -19.56 -6.18
N GLU A 125 -0.39 -18.66 -6.24
CA GLU A 125 0.99 -18.96 -6.61
C GLU A 125 1.89 -17.75 -6.33
N ALA A 126 3.18 -17.99 -6.06
CA ALA A 126 4.20 -16.94 -6.10
C ALA A 126 4.28 -16.31 -7.51
N GLY A 127 4.58 -15.02 -7.60
CA GLY A 127 4.60 -14.30 -8.88
C GLY A 127 3.21 -13.91 -9.41
N THR A 128 2.12 -14.27 -8.73
CA THR A 128 0.76 -13.87 -9.13
C THR A 128 0.63 -12.35 -9.13
N VAL A 129 0.28 -11.76 -10.29
CA VAL A 129 -0.03 -10.33 -10.42
C VAL A 129 -1.20 -9.95 -9.52
N ILE A 130 -1.02 -8.86 -8.78
CA ILE A 130 -2.04 -8.26 -7.91
C ILE A 130 -2.69 -7.09 -8.67
N PRO A 131 -3.95 -7.21 -9.13
CA PRO A 131 -4.61 -6.14 -9.87
C PRO A 131 -4.78 -4.90 -8.99
N PHE A 132 -4.51 -3.71 -9.53
CA PHE A 132 -4.63 -2.46 -8.80
C PHE A 132 -6.05 -2.25 -8.24
N GLU A 133 -7.07 -2.66 -8.98
CA GLU A 133 -8.48 -2.55 -8.55
C GLU A 133 -8.71 -3.30 -7.23
N ARG A 134 -8.03 -4.42 -7.01
CA ARG A 134 -8.12 -5.18 -5.77
C ARG A 134 -7.43 -4.47 -4.61
N ILE A 135 -6.30 -3.81 -4.88
CA ILE A 135 -5.62 -2.94 -3.91
C ILE A 135 -6.55 -1.79 -3.53
N ALA A 136 -7.01 -1.02 -4.52
CA ALA A 136 -7.88 0.12 -4.31
C ALA A 136 -9.13 -0.27 -3.53
N GLN A 137 -9.87 -1.30 -3.96
CA GLN A 137 -11.07 -1.78 -3.29
C GLN A 137 -10.81 -2.10 -1.81
N HIS A 138 -9.75 -2.83 -1.50
CA HIS A 138 -9.45 -3.24 -0.13
C HIS A 138 -9.11 -2.07 0.78
N PHE A 139 -8.36 -1.09 0.27
CA PHE A 139 -7.90 0.05 1.06
C PHE A 139 -8.91 1.21 1.11
N THR A 140 -9.88 1.27 0.18
CA THR A 140 -10.99 2.25 0.23
C THR A 140 -12.22 1.76 1.00
N GLN A 141 -12.34 0.45 1.23
CA GLN A 141 -13.45 -0.10 2.01
C GLN A 141 -13.35 0.43 3.45
N LYS A 142 -14.39 1.11 3.91
CA LYS A 142 -14.54 1.39 5.35
C LYS A 142 -14.59 0.04 6.06
N PRO A 143 -13.83 -0.16 7.16
CA PRO A 143 -13.92 -1.39 7.91
C PRO A 143 -15.39 -1.59 8.29
N GLU A 144 -15.99 -2.71 7.89
CA GLU A 144 -17.32 -3.02 8.37
C GLU A 144 -17.26 -3.04 9.90
N PRO A 145 -18.17 -2.33 10.59
CA PRO A 145 -18.20 -2.36 12.04
C PRO A 145 -18.33 -3.82 12.45
N LYS A 146 -17.32 -4.35 13.14
CA LYS A 146 -17.35 -5.74 13.62
C LYS A 146 -18.66 -5.93 14.39
N SER A 147 -19.52 -6.79 13.87
CA SER A 147 -20.80 -7.15 14.48
C SER A 147 -20.60 -7.82 15.83
N GLN A 148 -19.38 -8.29 16.11
CA GLN A 148 -18.96 -8.87 17.37
C GLN A 148 -17.71 -8.19 17.90
N VAL A 149 -17.77 -7.72 19.15
CA VAL A 149 -16.64 -7.17 19.89
C VAL A 149 -16.24 -8.18 20.96
N LYS A 150 -14.99 -8.65 20.94
CA LYS A 150 -14.41 -9.40 22.06
C LYS A 150 -13.97 -8.42 23.13
N THR A 151 -14.56 -8.51 24.31
CA THR A 151 -14.12 -7.75 25.49
C THR A 151 -12.84 -8.34 26.06
N SER A 152 -12.11 -7.56 26.86
CA SER A 152 -10.87 -7.98 27.54
C SER A 152 -11.04 -9.23 28.42
N ASP A 153 -12.25 -9.50 28.91
CA ASP A 153 -12.65 -10.69 29.69
C ASP A 153 -13.10 -11.88 28.82
N GLY A 154 -12.70 -11.95 27.54
CA GLY A 154 -12.95 -13.10 26.66
C GLY A 154 -14.38 -13.24 26.10
N ARG A 155 -15.36 -12.49 26.62
CA ARG A 155 -16.76 -12.52 26.13
C ARG A 155 -16.88 -11.91 24.73
N ILE A 156 -17.77 -12.49 23.92
CA ILE A 156 -18.11 -12.00 22.58
C ILE A 156 -19.46 -11.29 22.64
N LEU A 157 -19.48 -9.98 22.47
CA LEU A 157 -20.71 -9.18 22.45
C LEU A 157 -21.13 -8.89 21.02
N ARG A 158 -22.38 -9.20 20.66
CA ARG A 158 -22.98 -8.70 19.41
C ARG A 158 -23.29 -7.21 19.56
N LYS A 159 -22.70 -6.38 18.70
CA LYS A 159 -22.96 -4.95 18.65
C LYS A 159 -24.39 -4.72 18.15
N TRP A 160 -25.27 -4.19 19.01
CA TRP A 160 -26.63 -3.82 18.62
C TRP A 160 -26.57 -2.74 17.53
N MET A 161 -27.25 -2.98 16.42
CA MET A 161 -27.43 -2.02 15.34
C MET A 161 -28.90 -1.59 15.33
N PRO A 162 -29.21 -0.28 15.45
CA PRO A 162 -30.58 0.17 15.30
C PRO A 162 -31.05 -0.13 13.87
N SER A 163 -32.08 -0.96 13.72
CA SER A 163 -32.81 -1.10 12.47
C SER A 163 -33.58 0.20 12.20
N ALA A 164 -33.36 0.80 11.02
CA ALA A 164 -34.00 2.06 10.67
C ALA A 164 -35.48 1.87 10.30
N LYS A 165 -36.33 2.45 11.17
CA LYS A 165 -37.70 3.01 11.03
C LYS A 165 -38.93 2.10 10.79
N PRO A 166 -40.09 2.47 11.37
CA PRO A 166 -41.31 1.67 11.40
C PRO A 166 -42.11 1.78 10.08
N ALA A 167 -42.84 0.71 9.76
CA ALA A 167 -43.77 0.66 8.64
C ALA A 167 -44.82 1.78 8.76
N LEU A 168 -44.94 2.61 7.73
CA LEU A 168 -46.09 3.51 7.59
C LEU A 168 -47.36 2.65 7.50
N ARG A 169 -48.28 2.83 8.46
CA ARG A 169 -49.66 2.37 8.30
C ARG A 169 -50.33 3.25 7.24
N GLN A 170 -50.79 2.61 6.17
CA GLN A 170 -51.70 3.20 5.19
C GLN A 170 -53.04 3.46 5.88
N GLY A 171 -53.56 4.67 5.73
CA GLY A 171 -54.91 5.07 6.12
C GLY A 171 -55.60 5.70 4.92
#